data_AF-A0A067EDQ8-F1
#
_entry.id   AF-A0A067EDQ8-F1
#
_cell.length_a   1.000
_cell.length_b   1.000
_cell.length_c   1.000
_cell.angle_alpha   90.00
_cell.angle_beta   90.00
_cell.angle_gamma   90.00
#
_symmetry.space_group_name_H-M   'P 1'
#
loop_
_entity.id
_entity.type
_entity.pdbx_description
1 polymer ?
#
loop_
_entity_poly.entity_id
_entity_poly.type
_entity_poly.pdbx_seq_one_letter_code
_entity_poly.pdbx_strand_id
1 'polypeptide(L)'
;MAMASDSGLKIFAVVALAIAFCVQATLGEVTCESLDQNACAFAVSASGKRCVLEKQVKRSGQETYTCKTSEIEAEKLNNWIETDQCIKSCGLDRKSLGISSDSLLESGFTQKLCSSPCYGSCPNIVDLYFNLAAGEGTNNVHFFKHHFTSHVGAELCN
;
A
#
# COMPACT_ATOMS: atom_id res chain seq x y z
N MET A 1 13.03 16.62 55.60
CA MET A 1 11.76 16.26 54.95
C MET A 1 11.74 16.93 53.59
N ALA A 2 11.74 16.14 52.52
CA ALA A 2 11.80 16.62 51.15
C ALA A 2 10.52 17.37 50.77
N MET A 3 10.65 18.55 50.17
CA MET A 3 9.59 19.18 49.40
C MET A 3 10.14 19.40 47.99
N ALA A 4 10.08 18.32 47.20
CA ALA A 4 10.46 18.35 45.80
C ALA A 4 9.19 18.49 44.94
N SER A 5 9.19 19.55 44.12
CA SER A 5 8.65 19.49 42.76
C SER A 5 7.13 19.29 42.58
N ASP A 6 6.30 20.21 43.10
CA ASP A 6 4.88 20.33 42.67
C ASP A 6 4.75 20.84 41.22
N SER A 7 5.64 21.76 40.81
CA SER A 7 5.60 22.40 39.48
C SER A 7 6.02 21.47 38.34
N GLY A 8 6.99 20.59 38.58
CA GLY A 8 7.46 19.63 37.57
C GLY A 8 6.39 18.58 37.22
N LEU A 9 5.63 18.11 38.21
CA LEU A 9 4.60 17.09 38.02
C LEU A 9 3.45 17.58 37.11
N LYS A 10 3.09 18.87 37.22
CA LYS A 10 2.06 19.50 36.40
C LYS A 10 2.49 19.67 34.94
N ILE A 11 3.75 20.04 34.70
CA ILE A 11 4.29 20.18 33.34
C ILE A 11 4.37 18.82 32.66
N PHE A 12 4.84 17.79 33.37
CA PHE A 12 4.84 16.42 32.85
C PHE A 12 3.42 15.93 32.51
N ALA A 13 2.43 16.22 33.35
CA ALA A 13 1.04 15.85 33.09
C ALA A 13 0.47 16.55 31.83
N VAL A 14 0.78 17.84 31.62
CA VAL A 14 0.33 18.58 30.44
C VAL A 14 1.02 18.08 29.17
N VAL A 15 2.33 17.80 29.23
CA VAL A 15 3.07 17.23 28.09
C VAL A 15 2.59 15.82 27.77
N ALA A 16 2.36 14.97 28.78
CA ALA A 16 1.82 13.63 28.58
C ALA A 16 0.39 13.66 28.00
N LEU A 17 -0.46 14.59 28.44
CA LEU A 17 -1.81 14.77 27.90
C LEU A 17 -1.79 15.28 26.44
N ALA A 18 -0.86 16.18 26.11
CA ALA A 18 -0.66 16.66 24.74
C ALA A 18 -0.16 15.53 23.82
N ILE A 19 0.78 14.71 24.27
CA ILE A 19 1.24 13.53 23.53
C ILE A 19 0.11 12.51 23.37
N ALA A 20 -0.71 12.26 24.41
CA ALA A 20 -1.87 11.39 24.33
C ALA A 20 -2.93 11.89 23.31
N PHE A 21 -3.12 13.21 23.21
CA PHE A 21 -4.01 13.81 22.20
C PHE A 21 -3.43 13.72 20.78
N CYS A 22 -2.11 13.80 20.63
CA CYS A 22 -1.45 13.58 19.33
C CYS A 22 -1.47 12.11 18.88
N VAL A 23 -1.72 11.16 19.78
CA VAL A 23 -1.79 9.71 19.48
C VAL A 23 -3.23 9.25 19.20
N GLN A 24 -4.15 10.16 18.86
CA GLN A 24 -5.34 9.77 18.10
C GLN A 24 -4.97 9.43 16.65
N ALA A 25 -4.01 8.51 16.48
CA ALA A 25 -3.95 7.70 15.28
C ALA A 25 -5.22 6.85 15.33
N THR A 26 -6.27 7.33 14.69
CA THR A 26 -7.41 6.49 14.36
C THR A 26 -6.87 5.34 13.54
N LEU A 27 -6.54 4.23 14.19
CA LEU A 27 -6.44 2.90 13.57
C LEU A 27 -7.86 2.52 13.14
N GLY A 28 -8.41 3.30 12.21
CA GLY A 28 -9.59 2.95 11.47
C GLY A 28 -9.24 1.75 10.61
N GLU A 29 -10.13 0.78 10.60
CA GLU A 29 -10.05 -0.34 9.68
C GLU A 29 -10.08 0.19 8.25
N VAL A 30 -9.11 -0.20 7.42
CA VAL A 30 -9.07 0.16 6.00
C VAL A 30 -10.17 -0.61 5.29
N THR A 31 -11.21 0.12 4.90
CA THR A 31 -12.26 -0.33 3.97
C THR A 31 -12.05 0.39 2.64
N CYS A 32 -11.85 -0.35 1.55
CA CYS A 32 -11.51 0.26 0.26
C CYS A 32 -12.55 1.29 -0.18
N GLU A 33 -13.83 1.00 0.00
CA GLU A 33 -14.95 1.86 -0.39
C GLU A 33 -15.01 3.19 0.40
N SER A 34 -14.27 3.30 1.50
CA SER A 34 -14.17 4.51 2.32
C SER A 34 -12.93 5.35 2.00
N LEU A 35 -12.03 4.85 1.15
CA LEU A 35 -10.82 5.58 0.74
C LEU A 35 -11.12 6.58 -0.38
N ASP A 36 -10.49 7.74 -0.30
CA ASP A 36 -10.47 8.70 -1.39
C ASP A 36 -9.46 8.29 -2.49
N GLN A 37 -9.49 9.02 -3.60
CA GLN A 37 -8.62 8.76 -4.76
C GLN A 37 -7.10 8.87 -4.47
N ASN A 38 -6.69 9.56 -3.41
CA ASN A 38 -5.30 9.75 -3.04
C ASN A 38 -4.80 8.69 -2.05
N ALA A 39 -5.68 7.82 -1.56
CA ALA A 39 -5.33 6.72 -0.65
C ALA A 39 -5.65 5.34 -1.23
N CYS A 40 -6.56 5.25 -2.21
CA CYS A 40 -7.07 4.00 -2.74
C CYS A 40 -6.02 3.10 -3.43
N ALA A 41 -5.28 3.66 -4.40
CA ALA A 41 -4.36 2.86 -5.19
C ALA A 41 -3.24 2.30 -4.31
N PHE A 42 -2.99 0.99 -4.45
CA PHE A 42 -2.01 0.24 -3.65
C PHE A 42 -2.30 0.20 -2.14
N ALA A 43 -3.57 0.32 -1.75
CA ALA A 43 -4.03 0.00 -0.40
C ALA A 43 -4.45 -1.48 -0.27
N VAL A 44 -4.49 -1.96 0.96
CA VAL A 44 -4.96 -3.28 1.37
C VAL A 44 -5.95 -3.10 2.50
N SER A 45 -7.15 -3.63 2.32
CA SER A 45 -8.17 -3.64 3.35
C SER A 45 -7.72 -4.42 4.58
N ALA A 46 -8.42 -4.25 5.69
CA ALA A 46 -8.19 -5.09 6.86
C ALA A 46 -8.52 -6.57 6.65
N SER A 47 -9.38 -6.89 5.67
CA SER A 47 -9.61 -8.28 5.23
C SER A 47 -8.48 -8.85 4.36
N GLY A 48 -7.40 -8.08 4.11
CA GLY A 48 -6.25 -8.51 3.31
C GLY A 48 -6.48 -8.43 1.79
N LYS A 49 -7.61 -7.89 1.34
CA LYS A 49 -7.89 -7.69 -0.09
C LYS A 49 -7.35 -6.36 -0.57
N ARG A 50 -6.79 -6.33 -1.78
CA ARG A 50 -6.26 -5.09 -2.37
C ARG A 50 -7.37 -4.15 -2.81
N CYS A 51 -7.13 -2.86 -2.71
CA CYS A 51 -8.04 -1.84 -3.22
C CYS A 51 -7.70 -1.49 -4.68
N VAL A 52 -8.73 -1.17 -5.47
CA VAL A 52 -8.61 -0.76 -6.86
C VAL A 52 -9.32 0.57 -7.09
N LEU A 53 -8.61 1.52 -7.69
CA LEU A 53 -9.17 2.80 -8.10
C LEU A 53 -9.78 2.64 -9.50
N GLU A 54 -11.07 2.93 -9.61
CA GLU A 54 -11.77 2.97 -10.88
C GLU A 54 -12.16 4.40 -11.24
N LYS A 55 -12.22 4.66 -12.54
CA LYS A 55 -12.69 5.93 -13.10
C LYS A 55 -13.95 5.67 -13.91
N GLN A 56 -14.98 6.45 -13.62
CA GLN A 56 -16.23 6.48 -14.36
C GLN A 56 -16.40 7.85 -15.00
N VAL A 57 -16.84 7.88 -16.26
CA VAL A 57 -17.14 9.13 -16.97
C VAL A 57 -18.66 9.24 -17.11
N LYS A 58 -19.24 10.26 -16.49
CA LYS A 58 -20.68 10.53 -16.60
C LYS A 58 -21.02 11.02 -18.00
N ARG A 59 -22.31 10.94 -18.37
CA ARG A 59 -22.81 11.51 -19.64
C ARG A 59 -22.51 13.01 -19.81
N SER A 60 -22.31 13.74 -18.72
CA SER A 60 -21.89 15.15 -18.73
C SER A 60 -20.41 15.37 -19.07
N GLY A 61 -19.62 14.30 -19.24
CA GLY A 61 -18.15 14.36 -19.35
C GLY A 61 -17.42 14.48 -18.01
N GLN A 62 -18.15 14.57 -16.89
CA GLN A 62 -17.54 14.61 -15.55
C GLN A 62 -16.92 13.25 -15.19
N GLU A 63 -15.65 13.29 -14.77
CA GLU A 63 -14.95 12.13 -14.23
C GLU A 63 -15.24 11.97 -12.75
N THR A 64 -15.57 10.75 -12.33
CA THR A 64 -15.72 10.37 -10.93
C THR A 64 -14.86 9.15 -10.64
N TYR A 65 -14.19 9.17 -9.48
CA TYR A 65 -13.33 8.10 -9.03
C TYR A 65 -14.04 7.33 -7.92
N THR A 66 -13.95 6.01 -7.97
CA THR A 66 -14.50 5.12 -6.95
C THR A 66 -13.44 4.11 -6.56
N CYS A 67 -13.23 3.94 -5.26
CA CYS A 67 -12.38 2.89 -4.74
C CYS A 67 -13.21 1.64 -4.45
N LYS A 68 -12.71 0.47 -4.83
CA LYS A 68 -13.37 -0.81 -4.58
C LYS A 68 -12.39 -1.84 -4.04
N THR A 69 -12.92 -2.83 -3.34
CA THR A 69 -12.17 -4.03 -2.99
C THR A 69 -12.01 -4.94 -4.22
N SER A 70 -10.78 -5.35 -4.51
CA SER A 70 -10.42 -6.33 -5.55
C SER A 70 -10.46 -7.76 -4.99
N GLU A 71 -10.58 -8.75 -5.87
CA GLU A 71 -10.45 -10.17 -5.50
C GLU A 71 -8.99 -10.63 -5.33
N ILE A 72 -8.02 -9.74 -5.55
CA ILE A 72 -6.60 -10.03 -5.36
C ILE A 72 -6.22 -9.83 -3.90
N GLU A 73 -5.85 -10.92 -3.22
CA GLU A 73 -5.35 -10.91 -1.84
C GLU A 73 -3.88 -10.50 -1.76
N ALA A 74 -3.53 -9.69 -0.76
CA ALA A 74 -2.15 -9.36 -0.43
C ALA A 74 -1.55 -10.43 0.48
N GLU A 75 -0.29 -10.80 0.22
CA GLU A 75 0.36 -11.81 1.04
C GLU A 75 0.85 -11.19 2.35
N LYS A 76 0.32 -11.65 3.49
CA LYS A 76 0.71 -11.27 4.86
C LYS A 76 0.52 -9.79 5.22
N LEU A 77 -0.11 -9.01 4.36
CA LEU A 77 -0.42 -7.61 4.60
C LEU A 77 -1.93 -7.44 4.74
N ASN A 78 -2.34 -6.68 5.76
CA ASN A 78 -3.70 -6.20 5.93
C ASN A 78 -3.65 -4.79 6.51
N ASN A 79 -4.74 -4.04 6.33
CA ASN A 79 -4.90 -2.71 6.90
C ASN A 79 -3.74 -1.76 6.53
N TRP A 80 -3.34 -1.76 5.26
CA TRP A 80 -2.11 -1.12 4.77
C TRP A 80 -2.43 -0.08 3.69
N ILE A 81 -1.79 1.07 3.75
CA ILE A 81 -1.83 2.08 2.67
C ILE A 81 -0.38 2.43 2.36
N GLU A 82 0.05 2.17 1.12
CA GLU A 82 1.41 2.54 0.72
C GLU A 82 1.64 4.04 0.86
N THR A 83 2.87 4.46 1.10
CA THR A 83 3.21 5.89 1.22
C THR A 83 3.45 6.53 -0.15
N ASP A 84 3.35 7.86 -0.23
CA ASP A 84 3.67 8.57 -1.48
C ASP A 84 5.14 8.40 -1.87
N GLN A 85 6.03 8.30 -0.88
CA GLN A 85 7.44 8.02 -1.12
C GLN A 85 7.62 6.66 -1.78
N CYS A 86 6.90 5.66 -1.30
CA CYS A 86 6.95 4.33 -1.86
C CYS A 86 6.43 4.29 -3.31
N ILE A 87 5.25 4.86 -3.55
CA ILE A 87 4.65 4.94 -4.89
C ILE A 87 5.60 5.61 -5.89
N LYS A 88 6.20 6.74 -5.52
CA LYS A 88 7.15 7.44 -6.39
C LYS A 88 8.43 6.63 -6.62
N SER A 89 8.93 5.95 -5.59
CA SER A 89 10.14 5.12 -5.68
C SER A 89 9.96 3.96 -6.65
N CYS A 90 8.74 3.41 -6.72
CA CYS A 90 8.37 2.35 -7.67
C CYS A 90 7.94 2.88 -9.05
N GLY A 91 7.95 4.20 -9.27
CA GLY A 91 7.53 4.79 -10.55
C GLY A 91 6.03 4.78 -10.82
N LEU A 92 5.22 4.70 -9.77
CA LEU A 92 3.76 4.63 -9.84
C LEU A 92 3.12 5.98 -9.51
N ASP A 93 1.80 6.08 -9.71
CA ASP A 93 1.00 7.25 -9.35
C ASP A 93 -0.22 6.85 -8.49
N ARG A 94 -0.65 7.74 -7.59
CA ARG A 94 -1.84 7.51 -6.75
C ARG A 94 -3.13 7.38 -7.54
N LYS A 95 -3.15 7.92 -8.76
CA LYS A 95 -4.26 7.87 -9.70
C LYS A 95 -4.14 6.73 -10.68
N SER A 96 -3.19 5.80 -10.48
CA SER A 96 -3.16 4.54 -11.22
C SER A 96 -4.52 3.86 -11.12
N LEU A 97 -5.10 3.60 -12.29
CA LEU A 97 -6.42 2.98 -12.42
C LEU A 97 -6.26 1.49 -12.63
N GLY A 98 -7.10 0.72 -11.97
CA GLY A 98 -7.05 -0.73 -12.09
C GLY A 98 -5.77 -1.35 -11.53
N ILE A 99 -5.59 -2.62 -11.85
CA ILE A 99 -4.36 -3.38 -11.64
C ILE A 99 -4.06 -4.02 -13.00
N SER A 100 -2.91 -3.70 -13.59
CA SER A 100 -2.47 -4.29 -14.87
C SER A 100 -1.05 -4.81 -14.74
N SER A 101 -0.80 -5.98 -15.34
CA SER A 101 0.52 -6.57 -15.49
C SER A 101 1.29 -6.03 -16.70
N ASP A 102 0.62 -5.35 -17.63
CA ASP A 102 1.26 -4.81 -18.85
C ASP A 102 2.42 -3.86 -18.55
N SER A 103 2.38 -3.14 -17.43
CA SER A 103 3.46 -2.25 -17.00
C SER A 103 4.79 -2.98 -16.81
N LEU A 104 4.78 -4.30 -16.52
CA LEU A 104 5.99 -5.12 -16.40
C LEU A 104 6.76 -5.25 -17.72
N LEU A 105 6.10 -5.05 -18.86
CA LEU A 105 6.74 -5.03 -20.18
C LEU A 105 7.51 -3.73 -20.43
N GLU A 106 7.23 -2.68 -19.65
CA GLU A 106 7.92 -1.40 -19.74
C GLU A 106 9.23 -1.43 -18.93
N SER A 107 10.36 -1.49 -19.64
CA SER A 107 11.70 -1.52 -19.00
C SER A 107 11.93 -0.40 -17.98
N GLY A 108 11.39 0.80 -18.21
CA GLY A 108 11.51 1.93 -17.29
C GLY A 108 10.72 1.74 -15.99
N PHE A 109 9.58 1.05 -16.04
CA PHE A 109 8.83 0.69 -14.84
C PHE A 109 9.56 -0.40 -14.07
N THR A 110 9.95 -1.48 -14.74
CA THR A 110 10.67 -2.61 -14.11
C THR A 110 11.96 -2.16 -13.44
N GLN A 111 12.73 -1.24 -14.06
CA GLN A 111 13.92 -0.66 -13.43
C GLN A 111 13.61 0.08 -12.12
N LYS A 112 12.48 0.80 -12.04
CA LYS A 112 12.07 1.50 -10.81
C LYS A 112 11.53 0.54 -9.77
N LEU A 113 10.72 -0.45 -10.17
CA LEU A 113 10.22 -1.51 -9.31
C LEU A 113 11.37 -2.27 -8.64
N CYS A 114 12.42 -2.58 -9.40
CA CYS A 114 13.62 -3.29 -8.95
C CYS A 114 14.68 -2.37 -8.30
N SER A 115 14.42 -1.06 -8.21
CA SER A 115 15.32 -0.14 -7.52
C SER A 115 15.31 -0.39 -6.02
N SER A 116 16.46 -0.23 -5.35
CA SER A 116 16.57 -0.43 -3.89
C SER A 116 15.51 0.33 -3.07
N PRO A 117 15.17 1.60 -3.38
CA PRO A 117 14.12 2.34 -2.66
C PRO A 117 12.71 1.75 -2.81
N CYS A 118 12.40 1.10 -3.93
CA CYS A 118 11.12 0.40 -4.10
C CYS A 118 11.21 -1.00 -3.48
N TYR A 119 12.11 -1.83 -4.00
CA TYR A 119 12.21 -3.24 -3.64
C TYR A 119 12.34 -3.49 -2.13
N GLY A 120 13.10 -2.64 -1.42
CA GLY A 120 13.35 -2.80 0.01
C GLY A 120 12.38 -2.06 0.93
N SER A 121 11.47 -1.22 0.42
CA SER A 121 10.64 -0.34 1.26
C SER A 121 9.16 -0.29 0.88
N CYS A 122 8.77 -1.04 -0.16
CA CYS A 122 7.42 -1.03 -0.73
C CYS A 122 6.79 -2.42 -0.78
N PRO A 123 6.52 -3.04 0.39
CA PRO A 123 6.17 -4.45 0.45
C PRO A 123 4.87 -4.77 -0.32
N ASN A 124 3.85 -3.90 -0.31
CA ASN A 124 2.60 -4.21 -1.02
C ASN A 124 2.75 -4.11 -2.54
N ILE A 125 3.46 -3.09 -3.02
CA ILE A 125 3.69 -2.88 -4.46
C ILE A 125 4.56 -4.00 -5.03
N VAL A 126 5.65 -4.35 -4.35
CA VAL A 126 6.54 -5.44 -4.77
C VAL A 126 5.78 -6.77 -4.78
N ASP A 127 5.05 -7.08 -3.70
CA ASP A 127 4.23 -8.29 -3.63
C ASP A 127 3.17 -8.34 -4.75
N LEU A 128 2.51 -7.22 -5.04
CA LEU A 128 1.51 -7.16 -6.11
C LEU A 128 2.12 -7.50 -7.47
N TYR A 129 3.16 -6.78 -7.88
CA TYR A 129 3.72 -6.93 -9.22
C TYR A 129 4.44 -8.26 -9.42
N PHE A 130 5.10 -8.78 -8.39
CA PHE A 130 5.73 -10.10 -8.51
C PHE A 130 4.67 -11.21 -8.57
N ASN A 131 3.56 -11.08 -7.85
CA ASN A 131 2.46 -12.03 -7.96
C ASN A 131 1.73 -11.92 -9.30
N LEU A 132 1.62 -10.72 -9.89
CA LEU A 132 1.13 -10.56 -11.26
C LEU A 132 2.05 -11.26 -12.26
N ALA A 133 3.37 -11.00 -12.17
CA ALA A 133 4.37 -11.64 -13.03
C ALA A 133 4.36 -13.18 -12.89
N ALA A 134 4.22 -13.68 -11.66
CA ALA A 134 4.07 -15.11 -11.40
C ALA A 134 2.75 -15.69 -11.96
N GLY A 135 1.68 -14.90 -11.96
CA GLY A 135 0.37 -15.29 -12.46
C GLY A 135 0.31 -15.46 -13.98
N GLU A 136 1.24 -14.85 -14.73
CA GLU A 136 1.29 -14.92 -16.20
C GLU A 136 1.79 -16.27 -16.74
N GLY A 137 2.18 -17.23 -15.88
CA GLY A 137 2.80 -18.50 -16.29
C GLY A 137 2.23 -19.79 -15.71
N THR A 138 1.23 -19.77 -14.81
CA THR A 138 0.82 -20.99 -14.09
C THR A 138 -0.69 -21.22 -14.02
N ASN A 139 -1.15 -22.28 -14.68
CA ASN A 139 -2.42 -22.93 -14.34
C ASN A 139 -2.24 -23.65 -12.98
N ASN A 140 -2.81 -23.12 -11.90
CA ASN A 140 -2.90 -23.74 -10.56
C ASN A 140 -1.58 -24.19 -9.89
N VAL A 141 -1.01 -23.37 -8.98
CA VAL A 141 -0.38 -23.91 -7.77
C VAL A 141 -0.49 -22.92 -6.58
N HIS A 142 -1.37 -23.23 -5.63
CA HIS A 142 -1.50 -22.55 -4.32
C HIS A 142 -0.33 -22.89 -3.35
N PHE A 143 0.49 -23.91 -3.65
CA PHE A 143 1.50 -24.46 -2.72
C PHE A 143 2.97 -24.03 -2.95
N PHE A 144 3.31 -23.35 -4.05
CA PHE A 144 4.70 -22.90 -4.35
C PHE A 144 4.84 -21.38 -4.50
N LYS A 145 3.81 -20.62 -4.12
CA LYS A 145 3.71 -19.19 -4.44
C LYS A 145 4.90 -18.37 -3.92
N HIS A 146 5.26 -18.49 -2.64
CA HIS A 146 6.37 -17.69 -2.08
C HIS A 146 7.74 -17.91 -2.75
N HIS A 147 8.14 -19.17 -2.96
CA HIS A 147 9.43 -19.48 -3.59
C HIS A 147 9.41 -19.10 -5.08
N PHE A 148 8.28 -19.30 -5.74
CA PHE A 148 8.08 -18.94 -7.13
C PHE A 148 8.05 -17.42 -7.34
N THR A 149 7.30 -16.66 -6.54
CA THR A 149 7.27 -15.20 -6.53
C THR A 149 8.66 -14.60 -6.24
N SER A 150 9.42 -15.22 -5.34
CA SER A 150 10.82 -14.80 -5.07
C SER A 150 11.75 -15.07 -6.26
N HIS A 151 11.59 -16.22 -6.94
CA HIS A 151 12.37 -16.55 -8.14
C HIS A 151 12.02 -15.64 -9.32
N VAL A 152 10.73 -15.47 -9.61
CA VAL A 152 10.24 -14.58 -10.66
C VAL A 152 10.70 -13.15 -10.40
N GLY A 153 10.67 -12.71 -9.15
CA GLY A 153 11.22 -11.43 -8.74
C GLY A 153 12.72 -11.27 -9.03
N ALA A 154 13.51 -12.31 -8.77
CA ALA A 154 14.94 -12.32 -9.08
C ALA A 154 15.19 -12.31 -10.59
N GLU A 155 14.39 -13.03 -11.39
CA GLU A 155 14.49 -13.01 -12.86
C GLU A 155 14.04 -11.66 -13.46
N LEU A 156 12.99 -11.06 -12.90
CA LEU A 156 12.46 -9.77 -13.34
C LEU A 156 13.44 -8.62 -13.07
N CYS A 157 14.21 -8.72 -11.99
CA CYS A 157 15.12 -7.66 -11.52
C CYS A 157 16.60 -7.89 -11.87
N ASN A 158 16.93 -8.88 -12.70
CA ASN A 158 18.30 -9.23 -13.10
C ASN A 158 18.51 -9.08 -14.61
#